data_AF-A0A3E3IY47-F1
#
_entry.id   AF-A0A3E3IY47-F1
#
_cell.length_a   1.000
_cell.length_b   1.000
_cell.length_c   1.000
_cell.angle_alpha   90.00
_cell.angle_beta   90.00
_cell.angle_gamma   90.00
#
_symmetry.space_group_name_H-M   'P 1'
#
loop_
_entity.id
_entity.type
_entity.pdbx_description
1 polymer ?
#
loop_
_entity_poly.entity_id
_entity_poly.type
_entity_poly.pdbx_seq_one_letter_code
_entity_poly.pdbx_strand_id
1 'polypeptide(L)'
;MDKKKITAIVIAGAVLLFIIAVVLFLIMSKKQDPVESLQKSIGYADGKLQFTIPETYNDSWYIQISGRTQTEEGGVSVHYLEENSTGKSWEKNRTYSFEVQDGYSELTMFLSIDGQDTEIDLLRYLPSSK
;
A
#
# COMPACT_ATOMS: atom_id res chain seq x y z
N MET A 1 27.08 -45.93 -19.00
CA MET A 1 25.92 -45.08 -19.37
C MET A 1 26.21 -44.41 -20.70
N ASP A 2 25.28 -44.44 -21.64
CA ASP A 2 25.51 -43.97 -23.02
C ASP A 2 25.76 -42.45 -23.05
N LYS A 3 26.74 -42.00 -23.84
CA LYS A 3 27.07 -40.57 -23.97
C LYS A 3 25.83 -39.71 -24.30
N LYS A 4 24.92 -40.24 -25.13
CA LYS A 4 23.63 -39.60 -25.47
C LYS A 4 22.72 -39.40 -24.25
N LYS A 5 22.69 -40.36 -23.31
CA LYS A 5 21.90 -40.26 -22.07
C LYS A 5 22.49 -39.25 -21.10
N ILE A 6 23.83 -39.18 -21.01
CA ILE A 6 24.54 -38.18 -20.19
C ILE A 6 24.27 -36.77 -20.74
N THR A 7 24.38 -36.56 -22.05
CA THR A 7 24.07 -35.28 -22.70
C THR A 7 22.60 -34.87 -22.47
N ALA A 8 21.65 -35.79 -22.58
CA ALA A 8 20.24 -35.51 -22.34
C ALA A 8 19.95 -35.09 -20.89
N ILE A 9 20.58 -35.74 -19.90
CA ILE A 9 20.43 -35.39 -18.48
C ILE A 9 21.02 -34.00 -18.20
N VAL A 10 22.17 -33.68 -18.78
CA VAL A 10 22.80 -32.36 -18.64
C VAL A 10 21.92 -31.26 -19.24
N ILE A 11 21.35 -31.50 -20.43
CA ILE A 11 20.43 -30.54 -21.07
C ILE A 11 19.17 -30.36 -20.22
N ALA A 12 18.55 -31.44 -19.75
CA ALA A 12 17.36 -31.36 -18.91
C ALA A 12 17.63 -30.60 -17.60
N GLY A 13 18.79 -30.84 -16.97
CA GLY A 13 19.23 -30.10 -15.79
C GLY A 13 19.44 -28.61 -16.06
N ALA A 14 20.07 -28.26 -17.18
CA ALA A 14 20.29 -26.87 -17.57
C ALA A 14 18.98 -26.14 -17.87
N VAL A 15 18.02 -26.80 -18.53
CA VAL A 15 16.68 -26.24 -18.79
C VAL A 15 15.93 -26.01 -17.48
N LEU A 16 15.98 -26.96 -16.55
CA LEU A 16 15.34 -26.81 -15.24
C LEU A 16 15.93 -25.64 -14.45
N LEU A 17 17.26 -25.52 -14.42
CA LEU A 17 17.94 -24.40 -13.76
C LEU A 17 17.61 -23.06 -14.41
N PHE A 18 17.51 -23.01 -15.74
CA PHE A 18 17.10 -21.81 -16.46
C PHE A 18 15.66 -21.42 -16.11
N ILE A 19 14.73 -22.36 -16.06
CA ILE A 19 13.34 -22.10 -15.66
C ILE A 19 13.29 -21.56 -14.22
N ILE A 20 14.03 -22.16 -13.28
CA ILE A 20 14.10 -21.67 -11.90
C ILE A 20 14.65 -20.24 -11.84
N ALA A 21 15.73 -19.95 -12.59
CA ALA A 21 16.31 -18.62 -12.65
C ALA A 21 15.33 -17.58 -13.22
N VAL A 22 14.58 -17.93 -14.27
CA VAL A 22 13.54 -17.07 -14.85
C VAL A 22 12.41 -16.82 -13.86
N VAL A 23 11.93 -17.86 -13.16
CA VAL A 23 10.88 -17.70 -12.15
C VAL A 23 11.34 -16.81 -10.99
N LEU A 24 12.55 -17.02 -10.47
CA LEU A 24 13.12 -16.17 -9.42
C LEU A 24 13.28 -14.73 -9.90
N PHE A 25 13.77 -14.52 -11.12
CA PHE A 25 13.91 -13.19 -11.71
C PHE A 25 12.56 -12.49 -11.86
N LEU A 26 11.50 -13.20 -12.27
CA LEU A 26 10.15 -12.64 -12.39
C LEU A 26 9.55 -12.27 -11.03
N ILE A 27 9.77 -13.11 -10.00
CA ILE A 27 9.34 -12.80 -8.62
C ILE A 27 10.06 -11.54 -8.12
N MET A 28 11.37 -11.43 -8.34
CA MET A 28 12.17 -10.27 -7.95
C MET A 28 11.87 -9.01 -8.78
N SER A 29 11.43 -9.17 -10.03
CA SER A 29 11.13 -8.07 -10.96
C SER A 29 9.68 -7.59 -10.86
N LYS A 30 8.83 -8.28 -10.10
CA LYS A 30 7.45 -7.84 -9.89
C LYS A 30 7.48 -6.54 -9.11
N LYS A 31 7.30 -5.41 -9.82
CA LYS A 31 7.08 -4.11 -9.19
C LYS A 31 5.92 -4.27 -8.21
N GLN A 32 6.19 -4.03 -6.94
CA GLN A 32 5.15 -4.05 -5.92
C GLN A 32 4.16 -2.94 -6.27
N ASP A 33 2.86 -3.26 -6.26
CA ASP A 33 1.85 -2.24 -6.51
C ASP A 33 2.00 -1.19 -5.38
N PRO A 34 2.26 0.09 -5.74
CA PRO A 34 2.45 1.14 -4.76
C PRO A 34 1.27 1.30 -3.80
N VAL A 35 0.05 1.18 -4.31
CA VAL A 35 -1.19 1.27 -3.54
C VAL A 35 -1.31 0.05 -2.62
N GLU A 36 -1.03 -1.15 -3.14
CA GLU A 36 -1.08 -2.37 -2.34
C GLU A 36 -0.07 -2.32 -1.18
N SER A 37 1.11 -1.75 -1.42
CA SER A 37 2.16 -1.58 -0.40
C SER A 37 1.73 -0.64 0.71
N LEU A 38 1.18 0.52 0.32
CA LEU A 38 0.62 1.50 1.25
C LEU A 38 -0.54 0.88 2.05
N GLN A 39 -1.48 0.22 1.37
CA GLN A 39 -2.65 -0.39 1.99
C GLN A 39 -2.27 -1.48 3.02
N LYS A 40 -1.29 -2.32 2.71
CA LYS A 40 -0.78 -3.35 3.64
C LYS A 40 -0.11 -2.78 4.89
N SER A 41 0.36 -1.54 4.84
CA SER A 41 0.98 -0.86 5.98
C SER A 41 -0.04 -0.20 6.92
N ILE A 42 -1.31 -0.09 6.50
CA ILE A 42 -2.35 0.53 7.30
C ILE A 42 -2.64 -0.33 8.52
N GLY A 43 -2.58 0.29 9.69
CA GLY A 43 -2.91 -0.34 10.96
C GLY A 43 -3.60 0.63 11.91
N TYR A 44 -4.20 0.06 12.94
CA TYR A 44 -4.76 0.79 14.07
C TYR A 44 -4.11 0.33 15.37
N ALA A 45 -3.57 1.27 16.13
CA ALA A 45 -2.97 1.01 17.43
C ALA A 45 -3.14 2.25 18.32
N ASP A 46 -3.47 2.04 19.59
CA ASP A 46 -3.49 3.09 20.62
C ASP A 46 -4.30 4.35 20.25
N GLY A 47 -5.48 4.19 19.63
CA GLY A 47 -6.33 5.32 19.24
C GLY A 47 -5.92 5.98 17.92
N LYS A 48 -4.89 5.48 17.24
CA LYS A 48 -4.35 6.07 16.00
C LYS A 48 -4.48 5.14 14.83
N LEU A 49 -4.83 5.72 13.69
CA LEU A 49 -4.59 5.07 12.41
C LEU A 49 -3.19 5.46 11.93
N GLN A 50 -2.42 4.47 11.48
CA GLN A 50 -1.05 4.64 11.02
C GLN A 50 -0.85 3.96 9.67
N PHE A 51 0.04 4.52 8.86
CA PHE A 51 0.42 3.99 7.55
C PHE A 51 1.83 4.42 7.18
N THR A 52 2.50 3.66 6.32
CA THR A 52 3.87 3.91 5.87
C THR A 52 3.89 4.27 4.40
N ILE A 53 4.50 5.41 4.08
CA ILE A 53 4.72 5.81 2.70
C ILE A 53 5.70 4.83 2.04
N PRO A 54 5.35 4.18 0.92
CA PRO A 54 6.20 3.15 0.34
C PRO A 54 7.47 3.74 -0.31
N GLU A 55 8.52 2.93 -0.43
CA GLU A 55 9.77 3.32 -1.11
C GLU A 55 9.55 3.79 -2.57
N THR A 56 8.49 3.30 -3.21
CA THR A 56 8.09 3.66 -4.57
C THR A 56 7.45 5.06 -4.68
N TYR A 57 7.19 5.73 -3.55
CA TYR A 57 6.64 7.09 -3.54
C TYR A 57 7.52 8.06 -4.33
N ASN A 58 6.88 8.99 -5.03
CA ASN A 58 7.53 10.11 -5.71
C ASN A 58 6.56 11.29 -5.81
N ASP A 59 7.06 12.45 -6.25
CA ASP A 59 6.33 13.72 -6.23
C ASP A 59 5.12 13.81 -7.20
N SER A 60 4.90 12.79 -8.04
CA SER A 60 3.70 12.66 -8.86
C SER A 60 2.46 12.28 -8.03
N TRP A 61 2.67 11.74 -6.82
CA TRP A 61 1.58 11.30 -5.98
C TRP A 61 0.88 12.48 -5.31
N TYR A 62 -0.44 12.35 -5.17
CA TYR A 62 -1.24 13.16 -4.27
C TYR A 62 -1.96 12.22 -3.30
N ILE A 63 -1.83 12.50 -2.01
CA ILE A 63 -2.44 11.73 -0.92
C ILE A 63 -3.27 12.73 -0.12
N GLN A 64 -4.55 12.44 0.09
CA GLN A 64 -5.43 13.21 0.96
C GLN A 64 -6.19 12.27 1.87
N ILE A 65 -6.29 12.64 3.15
CA ILE A 65 -7.03 11.85 4.14
C ILE A 65 -8.14 12.73 4.68
N SER A 66 -9.37 12.26 4.53
CA SER A 66 -10.56 12.98 4.97
C SER A 66 -11.63 12.01 5.45
N GLY A 67 -12.57 12.54 6.21
CA GLY A 67 -13.71 11.76 6.68
C GLY A 67 -14.87 12.67 7.06
N ARG A 68 -15.95 12.01 7.46
CA ARG A 68 -17.16 12.65 7.96
C ARG A 68 -17.57 11.97 9.25
N THR A 69 -17.60 12.72 10.35
CA THR A 69 -18.15 12.27 11.63
C THR A 69 -19.60 12.70 11.75
N GLN A 70 -20.41 11.92 12.46
CA GLN A 70 -21.81 12.24 12.72
C GLN A 70 -21.97 12.68 14.17
N THR A 71 -22.55 13.87 14.38
CA THR A 71 -22.95 14.38 15.68
C THR A 71 -24.47 14.59 15.73
N GLU A 72 -25.00 14.91 16.91
CA GLU A 72 -26.41 15.30 17.07
C GLU A 72 -26.79 16.55 16.26
N GLU A 73 -25.81 17.43 16.00
CA GLU A 73 -25.99 18.68 15.26
C GLU A 73 -25.79 18.52 13.74
N GLY A 74 -25.36 17.35 13.28
CA GLY A 74 -25.15 17.04 11.87
C GLY A 74 -23.80 16.38 11.58
N GLY A 75 -23.48 16.21 10.30
CA GLY A 75 -22.21 15.61 9.89
C GLY A 75 -21.09 16.66 9.76
N VAL A 76 -19.94 16.42 10.38
CA VAL A 76 -18.76 17.29 10.39
C VAL A 76 -17.66 16.67 9.52
N SER A 77 -17.11 17.47 8.60
CA SER A 77 -15.95 17.03 7.80
C SER A 77 -14.67 17.17 8.60
N VAL A 78 -13.79 16.17 8.50
CA VAL A 78 -12.47 16.19 9.11
C VAL A 78 -11.40 15.90 8.06
N HIS A 79 -10.22 16.49 8.23
CA HIS A 79 -9.07 16.33 7.36
C HIS A 79 -7.84 16.03 8.21
N TYR A 80 -6.99 15.13 7.75
CA TYR A 80 -5.79 14.70 8.47
C TYR A 80 -4.54 14.90 7.61
N LEU A 81 -3.45 15.31 8.26
CA LEU A 81 -2.14 15.49 7.60
C LEU A 81 -2.24 16.40 6.36
N GLU A 82 -3.06 17.46 6.45
CA GLU A 82 -3.33 18.37 5.33
C GLU A 82 -2.06 19.11 4.88
N GLU A 83 -1.20 19.49 5.82
CA GLU A 83 0.10 20.11 5.51
C GLU A 83 0.99 19.17 4.69
N ASN A 84 0.99 17.86 4.98
CA ASN A 84 1.73 16.88 4.19
C ASN A 84 1.13 16.70 2.79
N SER A 85 -0.20 16.65 2.74
CA SER A 85 -0.97 16.50 1.51
C SER A 85 -0.75 17.67 0.55
N THR A 86 -0.92 18.91 1.04
CA THR A 86 -0.81 20.14 0.23
C THR A 86 0.64 20.53 -0.04
N GLY A 87 1.53 20.33 0.92
CA GLY A 87 2.96 20.64 0.80
C GLY A 87 3.77 19.58 0.03
N LYS A 88 3.15 18.46 -0.37
CA LYS A 88 3.82 17.31 -1.00
C LYS A 88 5.05 16.83 -0.21
N SER A 89 4.96 16.84 1.12
CA SER A 89 6.10 16.64 2.02
C SER A 89 6.15 15.23 2.63
N TRP A 90 5.65 14.24 1.90
CA TRP A 90 5.74 12.84 2.31
C TRP A 90 7.16 12.29 2.12
N GLU A 91 7.65 11.56 3.10
CA GLU A 91 8.97 10.92 3.05
C GLU A 91 8.85 9.40 2.84
N LYS A 92 9.67 8.85 1.95
CA LYS A 92 9.74 7.40 1.70
C LYS A 92 10.06 6.62 2.98
N ASN A 93 9.39 5.48 3.16
CA ASN A 93 9.47 4.58 4.32
C ASN A 93 9.16 5.23 5.67
N ARG A 94 8.65 6.48 5.69
CA ARG A 94 8.22 7.12 6.93
C ARG A 94 6.79 6.67 7.26
N THR A 95 6.59 6.36 8.53
CA THR A 95 5.26 6.08 9.08
C THR A 95 4.63 7.37 9.58
N TYR A 96 3.40 7.63 9.16
CA TYR A 96 2.57 8.73 9.61
C TYR A 96 1.37 8.18 10.35
N SER A 97 0.82 8.98 11.25
CA SER A 97 -0.33 8.58 12.06
C SER A 97 -1.19 9.78 12.42
N PHE A 98 -2.48 9.55 12.66
CA PHE A 98 -3.39 10.54 13.21
C PHE A 98 -4.34 9.90 14.22
N GLU A 99 -4.76 10.70 15.20
CA GLU A 99 -5.79 10.29 16.18
C GLU A 99 -7.13 10.16 15.47
N VAL A 100 -7.78 9.02 15.63
CA VAL A 100 -9.15 8.83 15.12
C VAL A 100 -10.18 9.28 16.15
N GLN A 101 -11.29 9.78 15.62
CA GLN A 101 -12.45 10.20 16.40
C GLN A 101 -13.54 9.14 16.35
N ASP A 102 -14.52 9.22 17.24
CA ASP A 102 -15.68 8.34 17.17
C ASP A 102 -16.70 8.83 16.14
N GLY A 103 -17.56 7.92 15.70
CA GLY A 103 -18.77 8.27 14.94
C GLY A 103 -18.53 8.63 13.47
N TYR A 104 -17.47 8.12 12.84
CA TYR A 104 -17.32 8.26 11.39
C TYR A 104 -18.46 7.57 10.64
N SER A 105 -19.09 8.29 9.73
CA SER A 105 -19.87 7.70 8.63
C SER A 105 -18.98 7.39 7.43
N GLU A 106 -17.89 8.13 7.25
CA GLU A 106 -16.90 7.97 6.17
C GLU A 106 -15.50 8.31 6.70
N LEU A 107 -14.49 7.53 6.27
CA LEU A 107 -13.08 7.86 6.47
C LEU A 107 -12.30 7.23 5.32
N THR A 108 -11.62 8.06 4.53
CA THR A 108 -11.02 7.66 3.25
C THR A 108 -9.63 8.26 3.10
N MET A 109 -8.73 7.49 2.49
CA MET A 109 -7.49 7.98 1.90
C MET A 109 -7.66 8.01 0.38
N PHE A 110 -7.75 9.20 -0.18
CA PHE A 110 -7.72 9.43 -1.61
C PHE A 110 -6.27 9.47 -2.10
N LEU A 111 -6.01 8.79 -3.21
CA LEU A 111 -4.72 8.70 -3.85
C LEU A 111 -4.86 9.04 -5.33
N SER A 112 -4.04 9.97 -5.82
CA SER A 112 -3.81 10.15 -7.26
C SER A 112 -2.35 9.80 -7.55
N ILE A 113 -2.12 8.74 -8.32
CA ILE A 113 -0.78 8.22 -8.62
C ILE A 113 -0.63 8.16 -10.13
N ASP A 114 0.31 8.93 -10.68
CA ASP A 114 0.55 9.00 -12.12
C ASP A 114 -0.73 9.28 -12.94
N GLY A 115 -1.65 10.07 -12.38
CA GLY A 115 -2.94 10.43 -12.99
C GLY A 115 -4.01 9.34 -12.91
N GLN A 116 -3.79 8.29 -12.12
CA GLN A 116 -4.80 7.30 -11.77
C GLN A 116 -5.30 7.55 -10.35
N ASP A 117 -6.61 7.68 -10.20
CA ASP A 117 -7.24 7.94 -8.91
C ASP A 117 -7.75 6.64 -8.28
N THR A 118 -7.54 6.50 -6.98
CA THR A 118 -8.06 5.39 -6.18
C THR A 118 -8.35 5.85 -4.76
N GLU A 119 -9.23 5.11 -4.09
CA GLU A 119 -9.63 5.39 -2.73
C GLU A 119 -9.44 4.14 -1.87
N ILE A 120 -8.82 4.33 -0.72
CA ILE A 120 -8.77 3.32 0.34
C ILE A 120 -9.75 3.77 1.41
N ASP A 121 -10.85 3.03 1.58
CA ASP A 121 -11.71 3.24 2.74
C ASP A 121 -10.97 2.75 4.00
N LEU A 122 -10.83 3.65 4.95
CA LEU A 122 -10.05 3.48 6.16
C LEU A 122 -10.90 2.95 7.34
N LEU A 123 -12.23 2.99 7.23
CA LEU A 123 -13.12 2.52 8.31
C LEU A 123 -12.92 1.04 8.58
N ARG A 124 -12.62 0.25 7.54
CA ARG A 124 -12.32 -1.18 7.65
C ARG A 124 -11.12 -1.53 8.54
N TYR A 125 -10.27 -0.55 8.89
CA TYR A 125 -9.13 -0.75 9.79
C TYR A 125 -9.40 -0.31 11.22
N LEU A 126 -10.51 0.38 11.46
CA LEU A 126 -10.91 0.78 12.80
C LEU A 126 -11.54 -0.41 13.52
N PRO A 127 -11.41 -0.48 14.86
CA PRO A 127 -12.14 -1.47 15.63
C PRO A 127 -13.62 -1.30 15.37
N SER A 128 -14.32 -2.39 15.04
CA SER A 128 -15.78 -2.36 14.92
C SER A 128 -16.36 -1.87 16.24
N SER A 129 -17.20 -0.84 16.18
CA SER A 129 -18.01 -0.44 17.33
C SER A 129 -18.80 -1.66 17.81
N LYS A 130 -18.59 -2.05 19.06
CA LYS A 130 -19.42 -3.07 19.73
C LYS A 130 -20.77 -2.49 20.11
#